data_AF-A0A7W0PII6-F1
#
_entry.id   AF-A0A7W0PII6-F1
#
_cell.length_a   1.000
_cell.length_b   1.000
_cell.length_c   1.000
_cell.angle_alpha   90.00
_cell.angle_beta   90.00
_cell.angle_gamma   90.00
#
_symmetry.space_group_name_H-M   'P 1'
#
loop_
_entity.id
_entity.type
_entity.pdbx_description
1 polymer ?
#
loop_
_entity_poly.entity_id
_entity_poly.type
_entity_poly.pdbx_seq_one_letter_code
_entity_poly.pdbx_strand_id
1 'polypeptide(L)'
;MHEATTSPTLTSDTPEDLTAAAGRAEAWFGEPFLAADEEPAVALAPGTARRAALNHALEEMEAGLPEPSPRWKVRYGLMLGLERVLTEDLPRTATGTELRRHQVDALAGMLAELIASTQRSAEENGNGNGSGNGVVAEAELDEDAEDDFDAGFVEEKELEPEFQGDDPGAVRRYRFRHPTASGKTIAAAGFVEAARRLGILILTHRRLLVSQFTRDLTTEGYADRFTDAVLRGARAPRENPITIQTYAWFARHGGELDGDVYHFVLCDEAHTALGEKTSAAIRAFHEPLYIGM
;
A
#
# COMPACT_ATOMS: atom_id res chain seq x y z
N MET A 1 2.01 2.57 -48.05
CA MET A 1 2.97 1.71 -47.33
C MET A 1 2.89 2.12 -45.89
N HIS A 2 2.30 1.29 -45.02
CA HIS A 2 2.27 1.54 -43.59
C HIS A 2 3.67 1.24 -43.04
N GLU A 3 4.35 2.25 -42.52
CA GLU A 3 5.52 2.06 -41.66
C GLU A 3 5.04 1.37 -40.38
N ALA A 4 5.43 0.11 -40.22
CA ALA A 4 5.29 -0.61 -38.97
C ALA A 4 6.35 -0.06 -38.01
N THR A 5 5.89 0.68 -37.01
CA THR A 5 6.74 1.09 -35.88
C THR A 5 7.09 -0.16 -35.08
N THR A 6 8.27 -0.72 -35.34
CA THR A 6 8.82 -1.82 -34.55
C THR A 6 9.24 -1.29 -33.18
N SER A 7 8.46 -1.59 -32.14
CA SER A 7 8.92 -1.48 -30.76
C SER A 7 10.18 -2.32 -30.59
N PRO A 8 11.25 -1.81 -29.96
CA PRO A 8 12.49 -2.55 -29.80
C PRO A 8 12.24 -3.75 -28.90
N THR A 9 12.32 -4.95 -29.47
CA THR A 9 12.37 -6.20 -28.72
C THR A 9 13.67 -6.20 -27.93
N LEU A 10 13.58 -6.04 -26.61
CA LEU A 10 14.68 -6.36 -25.70
C LEU A 10 15.26 -7.70 -26.14
N THR A 11 16.55 -7.71 -26.41
CA THR A 11 17.28 -8.87 -26.92
C THR A 11 17.18 -10.02 -25.92
N SER A 12 16.38 -11.02 -26.32
CA SER A 12 16.04 -12.30 -25.71
C SER A 12 15.47 -12.32 -24.28
N ASP A 13 14.14 -12.47 -24.17
CA ASP A 13 13.46 -12.95 -22.96
C ASP A 13 13.74 -14.45 -22.73
N THR A 14 15.01 -14.85 -22.65
CA THR A 14 15.34 -16.22 -22.21
C THR A 14 15.04 -16.36 -20.72
N PRO A 15 14.71 -17.57 -20.24
CA PRO A 15 14.59 -17.81 -18.80
C PRO A 15 15.83 -17.36 -18.01
N GLU A 16 17.03 -17.53 -18.57
CA GLU A 16 18.29 -17.11 -17.96
C GLU A 16 18.39 -15.58 -17.86
N ASP A 17 18.06 -14.85 -18.93
CA ASP A 17 18.08 -13.39 -18.96
C ASP A 17 17.05 -12.78 -17.98
N LEU A 18 15.85 -13.36 -17.92
CA LEU A 18 14.80 -12.97 -16.97
C LEU A 18 15.23 -13.23 -15.53
N THR A 19 15.86 -14.37 -15.25
CA THR A 19 16.40 -14.69 -13.92
C THR A 19 17.49 -13.71 -13.51
N ALA A 20 18.42 -13.41 -14.41
CA ALA A 20 19.49 -12.45 -14.16
C ALA A 20 18.95 -11.03 -13.94
N ALA A 21 17.95 -10.60 -14.72
CA ALA A 21 17.29 -9.32 -14.54
C ALA A 21 16.55 -9.23 -13.19
N ALA A 22 15.76 -10.25 -12.85
CA ALA A 22 15.06 -10.36 -11.59
C ALA A 22 16.02 -10.28 -10.40
N GLY A 23 17.14 -11.01 -10.43
CA GLY A 23 18.16 -10.97 -9.38
C GLY A 23 18.83 -9.60 -9.22
N ARG A 24 19.04 -8.85 -10.32
CA ARG A 24 19.55 -7.47 -10.24
C ARG A 24 18.52 -6.53 -9.62
N ALA A 25 17.26 -6.63 -10.03
CA ALA A 25 16.18 -5.79 -9.48
C ALA A 25 15.90 -6.13 -8.01
N GLU A 26 15.99 -7.40 -7.62
CA GLU A 26 15.91 -7.84 -6.23
C GLU A 26 17.08 -7.28 -5.41
N ALA A 27 18.32 -7.31 -5.89
CA ALA A 27 19.44 -6.70 -5.17
C ALA A 27 19.28 -5.17 -4.99
N TRP A 28 18.62 -4.52 -5.95
CA TRP A 28 18.39 -3.07 -5.97
C TRP A 28 17.23 -2.63 -5.07
N PHE A 29 16.10 -3.35 -5.08
CA PHE A 29 14.93 -3.02 -4.24
C PHE A 29 14.93 -3.77 -2.90
N GLY A 30 15.26 -5.06 -2.96
CA GLY A 30 15.34 -5.97 -1.83
C GLY A 30 14.08 -6.78 -1.53
N GLU A 31 13.17 -6.89 -2.50
CA GLU A 31 12.13 -7.92 -2.53
C GLU A 31 12.29 -8.80 -3.78
N PRO A 32 11.95 -10.09 -3.69
CA PRO A 32 12.07 -11.02 -4.81
C PRO A 32 11.01 -10.75 -5.89
N PHE A 33 11.38 -10.98 -7.15
CA PHE A 33 10.46 -10.98 -8.29
C PHE A 33 10.02 -12.39 -8.70
N LEU A 34 10.72 -13.41 -8.21
CA LEU A 34 10.52 -14.83 -8.47
C LEU A 34 10.65 -15.60 -7.15
N ALA A 35 9.75 -16.56 -6.92
CA ALA A 35 9.95 -17.57 -5.90
C ALA A 35 10.94 -18.65 -6.39
N ALA A 36 11.47 -19.45 -5.46
CA ALA A 36 12.56 -20.39 -5.74
C ALA A 36 12.18 -21.50 -6.74
N ASP A 37 10.90 -21.83 -6.85
CA ASP A 37 10.35 -22.92 -7.67
C ASP A 37 9.51 -22.41 -8.87
N GLU A 38 9.48 -21.10 -9.10
CA GLU A 38 8.74 -20.52 -10.22
C GLU A 38 9.53 -20.57 -11.53
N GLU A 39 8.81 -20.83 -12.64
CA GLU A 39 9.38 -20.75 -13.98
C GLU A 39 9.42 -19.28 -14.45
N PRO A 40 10.60 -18.68 -14.74
CA PRO A 40 10.72 -17.26 -15.06
C PRO A 40 9.89 -16.84 -16.28
N ALA A 41 9.81 -17.70 -17.30
CA ALA A 41 9.04 -17.43 -18.52
C ALA A 41 7.54 -17.32 -18.27
N VAL A 42 7.03 -17.94 -17.19
CA VAL A 42 5.62 -17.90 -16.80
C VAL A 42 5.38 -16.75 -15.82
N ALA A 43 6.14 -16.69 -14.72
CA ALA A 43 5.97 -15.70 -13.67
C ALA A 43 6.25 -14.26 -14.14
N LEU A 44 7.16 -14.09 -15.11
CA LEU A 44 7.52 -12.80 -15.73
C LEU A 44 7.08 -12.73 -17.19
N ALA A 45 6.04 -13.49 -17.56
CA ALA A 45 5.43 -13.38 -18.88
C ALA A 45 4.95 -11.94 -19.15
N PRO A 46 4.97 -11.47 -20.41
CA PRO A 46 4.41 -10.18 -20.79
C PRO A 46 2.97 -10.01 -20.29
N GLY A 47 2.63 -8.82 -19.78
CA GLY A 47 1.31 -8.51 -19.22
C GLY A 47 1.11 -8.90 -17.76
N THR A 48 2.06 -9.61 -17.14
CA THR A 48 2.01 -9.85 -15.68
C THR A 48 2.40 -8.59 -14.89
N ALA A 49 1.85 -8.45 -13.68
CA ALA A 49 2.18 -7.33 -12.80
C ALA A 49 3.66 -7.35 -12.38
N ARG A 50 4.22 -8.54 -12.12
CA ARG A 50 5.65 -8.71 -11.81
C ARG A 50 6.55 -8.34 -12.99
N ARG A 51 6.15 -8.67 -14.24
CA ARG A 51 6.90 -8.21 -15.42
C ARG A 51 6.88 -6.70 -15.58
N ALA A 52 5.75 -6.04 -15.32
CA ALA A 52 5.68 -4.58 -15.32
C ALA A 52 6.58 -3.95 -14.24
N ALA A 53 6.59 -4.52 -13.04
CA ALA A 53 7.48 -4.10 -11.96
C ALA A 53 8.96 -4.23 -12.36
N LEU A 54 9.34 -5.37 -12.95
CA LEU A 54 10.70 -5.64 -13.38
C LEU A 54 11.15 -4.70 -14.49
N ASN A 55 10.33 -4.50 -15.53
CA ASN A 55 10.66 -3.61 -16.63
C ASN A 55 10.92 -2.17 -16.13
N HIS A 56 10.03 -1.62 -15.30
CA HIS A 56 10.24 -0.28 -14.76
C HIS A 56 11.40 -0.20 -13.77
N ALA A 57 11.71 -1.28 -13.04
CA ALA A 57 12.91 -1.32 -12.20
C ALA A 57 14.17 -1.22 -13.07
N LEU A 58 14.24 -1.98 -14.15
CA LEU A 58 15.36 -1.92 -15.10
C LEU A 58 15.50 -0.53 -15.73
N GLU A 59 14.39 0.12 -16.09
CA GLU A 59 14.38 1.50 -16.61
C GLU A 59 14.98 2.50 -15.59
N GLU A 60 14.60 2.41 -14.30
CA GLU A 60 15.17 3.28 -13.26
C GLU A 60 16.66 2.99 -13.01
N MET A 61 17.06 1.72 -13.06
CA MET A 61 18.46 1.32 -12.94
C MET A 61 19.31 1.81 -14.12
N GLU A 62 18.79 1.72 -15.35
CA GLU A 62 19.43 2.26 -16.55
C GLU A 62 19.55 3.79 -16.51
N ALA A 63 18.57 4.47 -15.91
CA ALA A 63 18.64 5.90 -15.62
C ALA A 63 19.62 6.25 -14.48
N GLY A 64 20.26 5.25 -13.86
CA GLY A 64 21.30 5.42 -12.85
C GLY A 64 20.77 5.70 -11.44
N LEU A 65 19.50 5.40 -11.16
CA LEU A 65 18.96 5.53 -9.80
C LEU A 65 19.56 4.45 -8.89
N PRO A 66 20.18 4.83 -7.75
CA PRO A 66 20.80 3.87 -6.84
C PRO A 66 19.76 3.05 -6.05
N GLU A 67 18.54 3.55 -5.93
CA GLU A 67 17.41 2.96 -5.22
C GLU A 67 16.10 3.29 -5.96
N PRO A 68 15.01 2.52 -5.75
CA PRO A 68 13.75 2.81 -6.40
C PRO A 68 13.15 4.15 -6.00
N SER A 69 12.59 4.84 -7.00
CA SER A 69 11.86 6.07 -6.78
C SER A 69 10.64 5.86 -5.86
N PRO A 70 10.17 6.90 -5.17
CA PRO A 70 8.93 6.80 -4.38
C PRO A 70 7.74 6.34 -5.22
N ARG A 71 7.67 6.79 -6.48
CA ARG A 71 6.62 6.38 -7.43
C ARG A 71 6.67 4.88 -7.74
N TRP A 72 7.86 4.33 -7.97
CA TRP A 72 8.02 2.89 -8.18
C TRP A 72 7.63 2.10 -6.94
N LYS A 73 8.08 2.54 -5.75
CA LYS A 73 7.76 1.93 -4.45
C LYS A 73 6.26 1.91 -4.18
N VAL A 74 5.56 3.01 -4.40
CA VAL A 74 4.08 3.10 -4.27
C VAL A 74 3.38 2.13 -5.21
N ARG A 75 3.87 1.99 -6.45
CA ARG A 75 3.22 1.16 -7.46
C ARG A 75 3.44 -0.33 -7.27
N TYR A 76 4.64 -0.74 -6.86
CA TYR A 76 5.05 -2.15 -6.91
C TYR A 76 5.50 -2.72 -5.56
N GLY A 77 5.94 -1.89 -4.63
CA GLY A 77 6.64 -2.36 -3.45
C GLY A 77 5.77 -3.21 -2.53
N LEU A 78 4.53 -2.79 -2.26
CA LEU A 78 3.64 -3.58 -1.41
C LEU A 78 3.21 -4.87 -2.11
N MET A 79 2.97 -4.83 -3.43
CA MET A 79 2.62 -6.01 -4.22
C MET A 79 3.71 -7.08 -4.12
N LEU A 80 4.97 -6.73 -4.41
CA LEU A 80 6.10 -7.67 -4.32
C LEU A 80 6.33 -8.16 -2.88
N GLY A 81 6.16 -7.28 -1.90
CA GLY A 81 6.22 -7.66 -0.49
C GLY A 81 5.14 -8.65 -0.06
N LEU A 82 3.91 -8.48 -0.55
CA LEU A 82 2.80 -9.41 -0.30
C LEU A 82 3.03 -10.75 -0.99
N GLU A 83 3.55 -10.76 -2.23
CA GLU A 83 3.94 -11.98 -2.94
C GLU A 83 4.94 -12.80 -2.13
N ARG A 84 5.99 -12.16 -1.61
CA ARG A 84 6.96 -12.81 -0.71
C ARG A 84 6.28 -13.43 0.49
N VAL A 85 5.52 -12.62 1.24
CA VAL A 85 4.89 -13.06 2.49
C VAL A 85 3.91 -14.21 2.25
N LEU A 86 3.16 -14.18 1.16
CA LEU A 86 2.12 -15.17 0.86
C LEU A 86 2.65 -16.45 0.21
N THR A 87 3.91 -16.44 -0.27
CA THR A 87 4.57 -17.63 -0.80
C THR A 87 5.21 -18.47 0.31
N GLU A 88 5.37 -17.92 1.51
CA GLU A 88 5.82 -18.68 2.67
C GLU A 88 4.75 -19.71 3.11
N ASP A 89 5.16 -20.96 3.41
CA ASP A 89 4.24 -22.03 3.85
C ASP A 89 3.37 -21.62 5.05
N LEU A 90 3.95 -20.84 5.95
CA LEU A 90 3.31 -20.26 7.12
C LEU A 90 3.79 -18.82 7.25
N PRO A 91 3.05 -17.84 6.71
CA PRO A 91 3.41 -16.43 6.79
C PRO A 91 3.54 -15.97 8.25
N ARG A 92 4.61 -15.24 8.57
CA ARG A 92 4.93 -14.85 9.95
C ARG A 92 5.29 -13.37 10.07
N THR A 93 5.20 -12.86 11.29
CA THR A 93 5.83 -11.59 11.67
C THR A 93 7.34 -11.73 11.85
N ALA A 94 8.06 -10.62 12.02
CA ALA A 94 9.51 -10.63 12.23
C ALA A 94 9.97 -11.43 13.47
N THR A 95 9.12 -11.62 14.49
CA THR A 95 9.40 -12.48 15.65
C THR A 95 9.00 -13.94 15.46
N GLY A 96 8.41 -14.30 14.32
CA GLY A 96 8.00 -15.65 13.98
C GLY A 96 6.55 -16.00 14.33
N THR A 97 5.74 -15.03 14.78
CA THR A 97 4.32 -15.23 15.06
C THR A 97 3.57 -15.53 13.77
N GLU A 98 2.89 -16.68 13.71
CA GLU A 98 2.14 -17.10 12.52
C GLU A 98 0.89 -16.22 12.30
N LEU A 99 0.71 -15.80 11.05
CA LEU A 99 -0.52 -15.19 10.61
C LEU A 99 -1.64 -16.24 10.55
N ARG A 100 -2.79 -15.89 11.11
CA ARG A 100 -3.99 -16.73 11.08
C ARG A 100 -4.57 -16.75 9.67
N ARG A 101 -5.27 -17.83 9.31
CA ARG A 101 -5.85 -18.02 7.98
C ARG A 101 -6.61 -16.79 7.45
N HIS A 102 -7.52 -16.22 8.25
CA HIS A 102 -8.29 -15.05 7.83
C HIS A 102 -7.42 -13.78 7.60
N GLN A 103 -6.25 -13.70 8.23
CA GLN A 103 -5.28 -12.61 8.00
C GLN A 103 -4.53 -12.85 6.69
N VAL A 104 -4.15 -14.10 6.42
CA VAL A 104 -3.56 -14.50 5.13
C VAL A 104 -4.55 -14.25 4.00
N ASP A 105 -5.83 -14.61 4.17
CA ASP A 105 -6.90 -14.36 3.20
C ASP A 105 -7.06 -12.85 2.91
N ALA A 106 -6.93 -12.02 3.96
CA ALA A 106 -6.97 -10.57 3.82
C ALA A 106 -5.82 -10.01 2.97
N LEU A 107 -4.59 -10.43 3.27
CA LEU A 107 -3.40 -10.06 2.52
C LEU A 107 -3.48 -10.55 1.06
N ALA A 108 -3.98 -11.76 0.84
CA ALA A 108 -4.15 -12.34 -0.49
C ALA A 108 -5.19 -11.59 -1.32
N GLY A 109 -6.32 -11.19 -0.71
CA GLY A 109 -7.32 -10.35 -1.36
C GLY A 109 -6.73 -9.01 -1.79
N MET A 110 -5.90 -8.40 -0.94
CA MET A 110 -5.20 -7.15 -1.30
C MET A 110 -4.20 -7.35 -2.44
N LEU A 111 -3.41 -8.43 -2.40
CA LEU A 111 -2.47 -8.74 -3.47
C LEU A 111 -3.19 -8.88 -4.82
N ALA A 112 -4.31 -9.61 -4.86
CA ALA A 112 -5.10 -9.79 -6.07
C ALA A 112 -5.55 -8.44 -6.66
N GLU A 113 -5.99 -7.51 -5.81
CA GLU A 113 -6.42 -6.17 -6.27
C GLU A 113 -5.23 -5.33 -6.79
N LEU A 114 -4.05 -5.39 -6.15
CA LEU A 114 -2.86 -4.69 -6.63
C LEU A 114 -2.36 -5.23 -7.97
N ILE A 115 -2.39 -6.55 -8.14
CA ILE A 115 -2.06 -7.21 -9.42
C ILE A 115 -3.02 -6.71 -10.50
N ALA A 116 -4.32 -6.80 -10.25
CA ALA A 116 -5.34 -6.41 -11.20
C ALA A 116 -5.22 -4.92 -11.58
N SER A 117 -5.01 -4.04 -10.59
CA SER A 117 -4.79 -2.61 -10.84
C SER A 117 -3.54 -2.33 -11.67
N THR A 118 -2.46 -3.06 -11.41
CA THR A 118 -1.20 -2.88 -12.14
C THR A 118 -1.34 -3.29 -13.60
N GLN A 119 -2.02 -4.40 -13.86
CA GLN A 119 -2.24 -4.94 -15.20
C GLN A 119 -3.17 -4.05 -16.03
N ARG A 120 -4.26 -3.53 -15.44
CA ARG A 120 -5.13 -2.54 -16.09
C ARG A 120 -4.34 -1.30 -16.56
N SER A 121 -3.50 -0.74 -15.70
CA SER A 121 -2.67 0.42 -16.09
C SER A 121 -1.64 0.10 -17.17
N ALA A 122 -1.18 -1.14 -17.29
CA ALA A 122 -0.28 -1.54 -18.38
C ALA A 122 -1.03 -1.64 -19.72
N GLU A 123 -2.29 -2.10 -19.70
CA GLU A 123 -3.16 -2.17 -20.87
C GLU A 123 -3.62 -0.78 -21.34
N GLU A 124 -4.01 0.10 -20.42
CA GLU A 124 -4.44 1.48 -20.71
C GLU A 124 -3.31 2.34 -21.31
N ASN A 125 -2.06 2.10 -20.92
CA ASN A 125 -0.88 2.74 -21.52
C ASN A 125 -0.58 2.24 -22.95
N GLY A 126 -1.21 1.14 -23.39
CA GLY A 126 -1.17 0.63 -24.75
C GLY A 126 -2.41 0.99 -25.60
N ASN A 127 -3.54 1.31 -24.96
CA ASN A 127 -4.77 1.72 -25.65
C ASN A 127 -5.59 2.62 -24.71
N GLY A 128 -5.49 3.93 -24.93
CA GLY A 128 -6.12 4.92 -24.05
C GLY A 128 -7.64 4.85 -24.06
N ASN A 129 -8.22 4.42 -22.94
CA ASN A 129 -9.60 4.77 -22.59
C ASN A 129 -9.79 4.69 -21.06
N GLY A 130 -9.61 5.82 -20.38
CA GLY A 130 -9.88 5.93 -18.94
C GLY A 130 -11.38 5.89 -18.64
N SER A 131 -11.75 5.09 -17.64
CA SER A 131 -13.06 5.20 -16.99
C SER A 131 -12.90 4.97 -15.49
N GLY A 132 -13.34 5.98 -14.72
CA GLY A 132 -13.17 6.05 -13.27
C GLY A 132 -13.83 4.90 -12.54
N ASN A 133 -13.12 4.39 -11.53
CA ASN A 133 -13.68 3.37 -10.66
C ASN A 133 -14.71 4.02 -9.73
N GLY A 134 -15.96 3.55 -9.85
CA GLY A 134 -17.12 4.07 -9.14
C GLY A 134 -17.01 3.88 -7.63
N VAL A 135 -17.34 4.95 -6.92
CA VAL A 135 -17.65 4.93 -5.50
C VAL A 135 -18.86 4.01 -5.30
N VAL A 136 -18.67 2.88 -4.63
CA VAL A 136 -19.80 2.12 -4.08
C VAL A 136 -20.07 2.69 -2.70
N ALA A 137 -21.01 3.62 -2.63
CA ALA A 137 -21.67 4.00 -1.40
C ALA A 137 -22.69 2.90 -1.07
N GLU A 138 -22.59 2.32 0.12
CA GLU A 138 -23.76 2.02 0.94
C GLU A 138 -23.29 1.84 2.39
N ALA A 139 -23.79 2.76 3.21
CA ALA A 139 -23.69 2.73 4.66
C ALA A 139 -24.74 1.75 5.19
N GLU A 140 -24.31 0.75 5.94
CA GLU A 140 -25.16 0.16 6.97
C GLU A 140 -24.66 0.71 8.30
N LEU A 141 -25.49 1.55 8.92
CA LEU A 141 -25.32 2.02 10.28
C LEU A 141 -25.61 0.83 11.20
N ASP A 142 -24.59 0.35 11.91
CA ASP A 142 -24.79 -0.59 13.01
C ASP A 142 -25.12 0.26 14.26
N GLU A 143 -26.35 0.15 14.75
CA GLU A 143 -26.94 0.95 15.83
C GLU A 143 -26.51 0.52 17.25
N ASP A 144 -25.41 -0.23 17.42
CA ASP A 144 -24.98 -0.75 18.73
C ASP A 144 -23.70 -0.08 19.26
N ALA A 145 -23.74 1.25 19.43
CA ALA A 145 -22.75 2.00 20.20
C ALA A 145 -23.42 2.87 21.28
N GLU A 146 -24.08 2.22 22.24
CA GLU A 146 -24.38 2.86 23.52
C GLU A 146 -23.09 2.99 24.37
N ASP A 147 -22.97 4.17 24.97
CA ASP A 147 -22.09 4.58 26.08
C ASP A 147 -20.62 4.94 25.79
N ASP A 148 -20.40 6.19 25.35
CA ASP A 148 -19.93 7.29 26.24
C ASP A 148 -19.87 8.61 25.43
N PHE A 149 -21.04 9.22 25.20
CA PHE A 149 -21.19 10.52 24.55
C PHE A 149 -21.12 11.65 25.59
N ASP A 150 -19.95 12.30 25.71
CA ASP A 150 -19.88 13.74 26.02
C ASP A 150 -19.65 14.54 24.72
N ALA A 151 -20.54 14.31 23.76
CA ALA A 151 -20.70 15.17 22.60
C ALA A 151 -22.21 15.33 22.40
N GLY A 152 -22.70 16.56 22.57
CA GLY A 152 -24.12 16.87 22.44
C GLY A 152 -24.70 16.37 21.12
N PHE A 153 -25.94 15.86 21.19
CA PHE A 153 -26.90 15.67 20.10
C PHE A 153 -26.30 15.67 18.68
N VAL A 154 -26.05 14.48 18.14
CA VAL A 154 -25.85 14.33 16.70
C VAL A 154 -27.24 14.48 16.05
N GLU A 155 -27.56 15.67 15.56
CA GLU A 155 -28.63 15.81 14.56
C GLU A 155 -28.29 14.88 13.39
N GLU A 156 -29.31 14.18 12.90
CA GLU A 156 -29.31 13.35 11.69
C GLU A 156 -28.51 14.09 10.58
N LYS A 157 -27.23 13.70 10.41
CA LYS A 157 -26.32 14.43 9.52
C LYS A 157 -26.89 14.30 8.11
N GLU A 158 -27.39 15.41 7.56
CA GLU A 158 -27.57 15.56 6.12
C GLU A 158 -26.34 14.99 5.43
N LEU A 159 -26.55 14.03 4.52
CA LEU A 159 -25.48 13.44 3.70
C LEU A 159 -24.65 14.59 3.12
N GLU A 160 -23.43 14.77 3.63
CA GLU A 160 -22.54 15.85 3.19
C GLU A 160 -22.37 15.73 1.66
N PRO A 161 -22.40 16.85 0.92
CA PRO A 161 -22.34 16.82 -0.53
C PRO A 161 -21.06 16.10 -0.99
N GLU A 162 -21.23 15.17 -1.93
CA GLU A 162 -20.13 14.40 -2.49
C GLU A 162 -19.09 15.34 -3.15
N PHE A 163 -17.80 15.10 -2.89
CA PHE A 163 -16.72 15.94 -3.41
C PHE A 163 -16.64 15.81 -4.94
N GLN A 164 -16.73 16.93 -5.66
CA GLN A 164 -16.77 16.97 -7.14
C GLN A 164 -15.45 17.39 -7.82
N GLY A 165 -14.34 17.48 -7.07
CA GLY A 165 -13.03 17.86 -7.63
C GLY A 165 -12.21 16.67 -8.12
N ASP A 166 -11.11 16.95 -8.82
CA ASP A 166 -10.14 15.93 -9.22
C ASP A 166 -9.50 15.27 -8.00
N ASP A 167 -9.41 13.94 -8.02
CA ASP A 167 -8.79 13.14 -6.97
C ASP A 167 -7.80 12.13 -7.57
N PRO A 168 -6.56 12.55 -7.87
CA PRO A 168 -5.54 11.70 -8.49
C PRO A 168 -5.10 10.52 -7.60
N GLY A 169 -5.45 10.55 -6.31
CA GLY A 169 -5.19 9.48 -5.35
C GLY A 169 -6.25 8.40 -5.31
N ALA A 170 -7.46 8.65 -5.83
CA ALA A 170 -8.62 7.76 -5.67
C ALA A 170 -8.34 6.32 -6.15
N VAL A 171 -7.63 6.17 -7.27
CA VAL A 171 -7.25 4.88 -7.85
C VAL A 171 -6.31 4.04 -6.97
N ARG A 172 -5.69 4.64 -5.94
CA ARG A 172 -4.77 3.99 -4.99
C ARG A 172 -5.37 3.84 -3.59
N ARG A 173 -6.69 4.02 -3.43
CA ARG A 173 -7.37 3.84 -2.14
C ARG A 173 -8.22 2.59 -2.15
N TYR A 174 -7.79 1.63 -1.34
CA TYR A 174 -8.43 0.34 -1.21
C TYR A 174 -9.10 0.22 0.16
N ARG A 175 -10.23 -0.49 0.20
CA ARG A 175 -10.91 -0.82 1.45
C ARG A 175 -10.99 -2.33 1.57
N PHE A 176 -10.62 -2.82 2.74
CA PHE A 176 -10.69 -4.21 3.11
C PHE A 176 -11.59 -4.34 4.34
N ARG A 177 -12.48 -5.33 4.37
CA ARG A 177 -13.29 -5.61 5.56
C ARG A 177 -12.60 -6.71 6.37
N HIS A 178 -12.02 -6.33 7.50
CA HIS A 178 -11.47 -7.30 8.45
C HIS A 178 -12.43 -7.52 9.62
N PRO A 179 -12.80 -8.77 9.98
CA PRO A 179 -13.65 -9.03 11.15
C PRO A 179 -13.01 -8.48 12.44
N THR A 180 -13.78 -7.70 13.21
CA THR A 180 -13.29 -6.96 14.39
C THR A 180 -12.72 -7.87 15.50
N ALA A 181 -13.27 -9.08 15.67
CA ALA A 181 -12.82 -10.02 16.69
C ALA A 181 -11.50 -10.75 16.37
N SER A 182 -10.88 -10.49 15.21
CA SER A 182 -9.88 -11.38 14.62
C SER A 182 -8.40 -10.94 14.76
N GLY A 183 -8.11 -10.00 15.65
CA GLY A 183 -6.73 -9.51 15.88
C GLY A 183 -6.25 -8.55 14.80
N LYS A 184 -6.92 -7.38 14.69
CA LYS A 184 -6.59 -6.30 13.74
C LYS A 184 -5.12 -5.90 13.79
N THR A 185 -4.49 -5.89 14.98
CA THR A 185 -3.06 -5.53 15.06
C THR A 185 -2.13 -6.56 14.42
N ILE A 186 -2.46 -7.85 14.50
CA ILE A 186 -1.63 -8.89 13.85
C ILE A 186 -1.86 -8.86 12.32
N ALA A 187 -3.06 -8.52 11.85
CA ALA A 187 -3.29 -8.25 10.42
C ALA A 187 -2.48 -7.03 9.94
N ALA A 188 -2.42 -5.97 10.74
CA ALA A 188 -1.53 -4.83 10.48
C ALA A 188 -0.05 -5.24 10.47
N ALA A 189 0.37 -6.13 11.36
CA ALA A 189 1.73 -6.67 11.37
C ALA A 189 2.07 -7.43 10.07
N GLY A 190 1.11 -8.15 9.47
CA GLY A 190 1.28 -8.78 8.17
C GLY A 190 1.49 -7.77 7.03
N PHE A 191 0.75 -6.66 7.04
CA PHE A 191 1.02 -5.57 6.10
C PHE A 191 2.36 -4.87 6.36
N VAL A 192 2.74 -4.68 7.63
CA VAL A 192 4.05 -4.09 8.00
C VAL A 192 5.20 -4.99 7.55
N GLU A 193 5.04 -6.31 7.66
CA GLU A 193 5.99 -7.30 7.17
C GLU A 193 6.13 -7.23 5.65
N ALA A 194 5.01 -7.26 4.92
CA ALA A 194 5.01 -7.10 3.46
C ALA A 194 5.64 -5.76 3.04
N ALA A 195 5.39 -4.69 3.78
CA ALA A 195 5.90 -3.34 3.54
C ALA A 195 7.28 -3.06 4.17
N ARG A 196 8.13 -4.07 4.40
CA ARG A 196 9.46 -3.87 5.03
C ARG A 196 10.39 -2.92 4.26
N ARG A 197 10.19 -2.78 2.95
CA ARG A 197 10.94 -1.85 2.06
C ARG A 197 10.24 -0.51 1.82
N LEU A 198 9.19 -0.20 2.58
CA LEU A 198 8.37 1.01 2.40
C LEU A 198 8.32 1.84 3.67
N GLY A 199 8.25 3.16 3.54
CA GLY A 199 7.79 4.01 4.65
C GLY A 199 6.28 3.90 4.83
N ILE A 200 5.85 3.70 6.09
CA ILE A 200 4.48 3.40 6.47
C ILE A 200 3.95 4.49 7.40
N LEU A 201 2.77 5.02 7.09
CA LEU A 201 1.98 5.83 8.00
C LEU A 201 0.75 5.04 8.44
N ILE A 202 0.62 4.74 9.73
CA ILE A 202 -0.56 4.11 10.31
C ILE A 202 -1.44 5.19 10.91
N LEU A 203 -2.69 5.26 10.46
CA LEU A 203 -3.70 6.21 10.96
C LEU A 203 -4.76 5.46 11.75
N THR A 204 -5.05 5.93 12.97
CA THR A 204 -6.11 5.39 13.82
C THR A 204 -7.00 6.50 14.38
N HIS A 205 -8.16 6.17 14.92
CA HIS A 205 -9.12 7.16 15.40
C HIS A 205 -8.90 7.60 16.85
N ARG A 206 -8.19 6.80 17.67
CA ARG A 206 -7.96 7.08 19.11
C ARG A 206 -6.48 7.15 19.47
N ARG A 207 -6.13 8.07 20.36
CA ARG A 207 -4.75 8.20 20.88
C ARG A 207 -4.29 6.95 21.65
N LEU A 208 -5.21 6.27 22.33
CA LEU A 208 -4.90 5.00 23.01
C LEU A 208 -4.43 3.94 22.01
N LEU A 209 -5.07 3.86 20.84
CA LEU A 209 -4.72 2.91 19.80
C LEU A 209 -3.33 3.18 19.22
N VAL A 210 -2.90 4.45 19.14
CA VAL A 210 -1.50 4.77 18.78
C VAL A 210 -0.53 4.03 19.69
N SER A 211 -0.72 4.14 21.01
CA SER A 211 0.14 3.46 21.98
C SER A 211 0.00 1.93 21.94
N GLN A 212 -1.18 1.41 21.60
CA GLN A 212 -1.40 -0.02 21.44
C GLN A 212 -0.68 -0.57 20.21
N PHE A 213 -0.88 0.02 19.03
CA PHE A 213 -0.16 -0.34 17.81
C PHE A 213 1.36 -0.29 18.01
N THR A 214 1.87 0.76 18.68
CA THR A 214 3.30 0.85 18.99
C THR A 214 3.77 -0.35 19.82
N ARG A 215 3.05 -0.73 20.88
CA ARG A 215 3.42 -1.87 21.74
C ARG A 215 3.33 -3.21 20.99
N ASP A 216 2.25 -3.42 20.26
CA ASP A 216 1.98 -4.68 19.57
C ASP A 216 3.02 -4.88 18.46
N LEU A 217 3.26 -3.89 17.59
CA LEU A 217 4.27 -3.97 16.54
C LEU A 217 5.71 -4.02 17.11
N THR A 218 5.96 -3.41 18.27
CA THR A 218 7.23 -3.60 19.00
C THR A 218 7.40 -5.06 19.41
N THR A 219 6.33 -5.67 19.94
CA THR A 219 6.30 -7.09 20.34
C THR A 219 6.51 -8.01 19.13
N GLU A 220 6.02 -7.61 17.96
CA GLU A 220 6.23 -8.32 16.69
C GLU A 220 7.55 -7.98 15.98
N GLY A 221 8.43 -7.16 16.59
CA GLY A 221 9.81 -6.98 16.14
C GLY A 221 10.09 -5.76 15.26
N TYR A 222 9.14 -4.84 15.07
CA TYR A 222 9.28 -3.69 14.16
C TYR A 222 9.70 -2.38 14.86
N ALA A 223 10.22 -2.49 16.09
CA ALA A 223 10.49 -1.34 16.94
C ALA A 223 11.55 -0.37 16.38
N ASP A 224 12.53 -0.92 15.66
CA ASP A 224 13.68 -0.20 15.09
C ASP A 224 13.30 0.76 13.96
N ARG A 225 12.16 0.54 13.32
CA ARG A 225 11.61 1.38 12.25
C ARG A 225 10.79 2.56 12.76
N PHE A 226 10.41 2.60 14.04
CA PHE A 226 9.56 3.69 14.53
C PHE A 226 10.26 5.04 14.49
N THR A 227 9.56 6.03 13.93
CA THR A 227 9.99 7.43 13.94
C THR A 227 8.80 8.35 14.18
N ASP A 228 9.10 9.54 14.73
CA ASP A 228 8.17 10.66 14.64
C ASP A 228 7.85 10.98 13.17
N ALA A 229 6.79 11.76 12.96
CA ALA A 229 6.36 12.17 11.63
C ALA A 229 7.48 12.91 10.88
N VAL A 230 7.81 12.42 9.69
CA VAL A 230 8.81 13.02 8.82
C VAL A 230 8.16 14.10 7.98
N LEU A 231 8.56 15.35 8.24
CA LEU A 231 8.02 16.53 7.57
C LEU A 231 8.85 16.89 6.33
N ARG A 232 8.23 17.60 5.39
CA ARG A 232 8.90 18.08 4.17
C ARG A 232 10.19 18.84 4.50
N GLY A 233 11.27 18.48 3.82
CA GLY A 233 12.58 19.11 3.99
C GLY A 233 13.36 18.62 5.21
N ALA A 234 12.79 17.74 6.04
CA ALA A 234 13.55 17.00 7.04
C ALA A 234 14.15 15.73 6.42
N ARG A 235 15.33 15.32 6.89
CA ARG A 235 15.88 14.01 6.53
C ARG A 235 15.23 12.94 7.40
N ALA A 236 14.67 11.90 6.78
CA ALA A 236 14.17 10.74 7.51
C ALA A 236 15.29 10.13 8.38
N PRO A 237 15.05 9.90 9.69
CA PRO A 237 16.09 9.40 10.59
C PRO A 237 16.37 7.90 10.38
N ARG A 238 15.46 7.19 9.70
CA ARG A 238 15.53 5.77 9.35
C ARG A 238 15.04 5.58 7.93
N GLU A 239 15.56 4.57 7.26
CA GLU A 239 14.96 4.06 6.03
C GLU A 239 13.64 3.36 6.35
N ASN A 240 12.68 3.47 5.42
CA ASN A 240 11.38 2.77 5.50
C ASN A 240 10.68 2.96 6.87
N PRO A 241 10.55 4.21 7.36
CA PRO A 241 10.09 4.47 8.72
C PRO A 241 8.64 4.06 8.93
N ILE A 242 8.28 3.73 10.17
CA ILE A 242 6.90 3.55 10.60
C ILE A 242 6.52 4.72 11.51
N THR A 243 5.47 5.46 11.13
CA THR A 243 4.87 6.50 11.95
C THR A 243 3.43 6.13 12.24
N ILE A 244 3.00 6.26 13.50
CA ILE A 244 1.62 5.99 13.91
C ILE A 244 1.02 7.29 14.44
N GLN A 245 -0.10 7.74 13.86
CA GLN A 245 -0.78 8.97 14.26
C GLN A 245 -2.29 8.81 14.25
N THR A 246 -3.01 9.79 14.81
CA THR A 246 -4.46 9.81 14.72
C THR A 246 -4.97 10.50 13.47
N TYR A 247 -6.17 10.16 13.00
CA TYR A 247 -6.84 10.92 11.93
C TYR A 247 -6.97 12.40 12.28
N ALA A 248 -7.27 12.74 13.54
CA ALA A 248 -7.36 14.12 13.98
C ALA A 248 -6.02 14.87 13.90
N TRP A 249 -4.90 14.19 14.16
CA TRP A 249 -3.57 14.77 13.96
C TRP A 249 -3.28 14.96 12.46
N PHE A 250 -3.57 13.94 11.65
CA PHE A 250 -3.33 13.95 10.21
C PHE A 250 -4.16 15.00 9.48
N ALA A 251 -5.43 15.20 9.87
CA ALA A 251 -6.29 16.25 9.33
C ALA A 251 -5.72 17.67 9.51
N ARG A 252 -4.81 17.87 10.47
CA ARG A 252 -4.15 19.16 10.73
C ARG A 252 -2.76 19.27 10.12
N HIS A 253 -1.98 18.18 10.09
CA HIS A 253 -0.56 18.21 9.75
C HIS A 253 -0.20 17.37 8.51
N GLY A 254 -1.16 16.67 7.90
CA GLY A 254 -0.91 15.75 6.79
C GLY A 254 -0.29 16.44 5.57
N GLY A 255 -0.61 17.71 5.33
CA GLY A 255 0.02 18.51 4.27
C GLY A 255 1.50 18.81 4.51
N GLU A 256 1.97 18.72 5.75
CA GLU A 256 3.37 18.96 6.14
C GLU A 256 4.25 17.71 5.99
N LEU A 257 3.65 16.53 5.82
CA LEU A 257 4.37 15.27 5.66
C LEU A 257 5.15 15.21 4.35
N ASP A 258 6.28 14.51 4.39
CA ASP A 258 7.08 14.24 3.21
C ASP A 258 6.51 13.04 2.43
N GLY A 259 5.99 13.31 1.24
CA GLY A 259 5.38 12.29 0.36
C GLY A 259 6.39 11.31 -0.24
N ASP A 260 7.68 11.66 -0.28
CA ASP A 260 8.72 10.77 -0.79
C ASP A 260 9.16 9.74 0.28
N VAL A 261 8.81 9.99 1.54
CA VAL A 261 9.16 9.11 2.67
C VAL A 261 8.08 8.06 2.89
N TYR A 262 6.80 8.45 2.83
CA TYR A 262 5.68 7.53 3.08
C TYR A 262 5.09 7.03 1.78
N HIS A 263 5.15 5.72 1.59
CA HIS A 263 4.71 5.05 0.37
C HIS A 263 3.38 4.33 0.59
N PHE A 264 3.09 3.97 1.83
CA PHE A 264 1.93 3.19 2.22
C PHE A 264 1.28 3.80 3.47
N VAL A 265 -0.04 3.99 3.42
CA VAL A 265 -0.86 4.45 4.53
C VAL A 265 -1.85 3.35 4.91
N LEU A 266 -1.78 2.88 6.15
CA LEU A 266 -2.71 1.92 6.72
C LEU A 266 -3.71 2.66 7.61
N CYS A 267 -4.98 2.65 7.20
CA CYS A 267 -6.08 3.33 7.87
C CYS A 267 -6.86 2.32 8.73
N ASP A 268 -6.65 2.34 10.04
CA ASP A 268 -7.41 1.56 11.01
C ASP A 268 -8.79 2.16 11.27
N GLU A 269 -9.82 1.32 11.33
CA GLU A 269 -11.23 1.71 11.41
C GLU A 269 -11.55 2.79 10.37
N ALA A 270 -11.25 2.54 9.10
CA ALA A 270 -11.30 3.58 8.07
C ALA A 270 -12.71 4.19 7.90
N HIS A 271 -13.76 3.47 8.31
CA HIS A 271 -15.13 3.96 8.36
C HIS A 271 -15.35 5.06 9.41
N THR A 272 -14.42 5.26 10.35
CA THR A 272 -14.45 6.35 11.35
C THR A 272 -13.73 7.60 10.86
N ALA A 273 -13.01 7.53 9.75
CA ALA A 273 -12.34 8.67 9.12
C ALA A 273 -13.31 9.63 8.42
N LEU A 274 -14.55 9.73 8.90
CA LEU A 274 -15.64 10.53 8.33
C LEU A 274 -15.49 11.99 8.78
N GLY A 275 -15.18 12.86 7.83
CA GLY A 275 -15.20 14.30 8.04
C GLY A 275 -14.43 15.04 6.96
N GLU A 276 -14.97 16.18 6.54
CA GLU A 276 -14.43 17.00 5.46
C GLU A 276 -12.93 17.27 5.58
N LYS A 277 -12.44 17.56 6.80
CA LYS A 277 -11.02 17.84 7.06
C LYS A 277 -10.11 16.63 6.85
N THR A 278 -10.52 15.45 7.32
CA THR A 278 -9.74 14.22 7.13
C THR A 278 -9.74 13.83 5.65
N SER A 279 -10.89 13.88 4.99
CA SER A 279 -11.01 13.62 3.56
C SER A 279 -10.18 14.60 2.73
N ALA A 280 -10.16 15.89 3.08
CA ALA A 280 -9.32 16.89 2.44
C ALA A 280 -7.83 16.60 2.63
N ALA A 281 -7.40 16.20 3.83
CA ALA A 281 -6.02 15.82 4.08
C ALA A 281 -5.58 14.58 3.28
N ILE A 282 -6.45 13.56 3.17
CA ILE A 282 -6.22 12.36 2.34
C ILE A 282 -6.10 12.72 0.84
N ARG A 283 -6.89 13.69 0.38
CA ARG A 283 -6.80 14.21 -1.01
C ARG A 283 -5.56 15.07 -1.24
N ALA A 284 -5.09 15.80 -0.23
CA ALA A 284 -3.86 16.58 -0.33
C ALA A 284 -2.63 15.67 -0.35
N PHE A 285 -2.59 14.66 0.52
CA PHE A 285 -1.51 13.67 0.63
C PHE A 285 -1.83 12.42 -0.20
N HIS A 286 -1.94 12.60 -1.51
CA HIS A 286 -2.53 11.63 -2.44
C HIS A 286 -1.50 10.71 -3.12
N GLU A 287 -0.22 10.96 -2.94
CA GLU A 287 0.87 10.19 -3.54
C GLU A 287 0.90 8.73 -3.04
N PRO A 288 0.78 8.44 -1.73
CA PRO A 288 0.88 7.09 -1.20
C PRO A 288 -0.27 6.16 -1.62
N LEU A 289 -0.03 4.86 -1.45
CA LEU A 289 -1.06 3.82 -1.44
C LEU A 289 -1.83 3.85 -0.12
N TYR A 290 -3.17 3.79 -0.15
CA TYR A 290 -4.00 3.71 1.06
C TYR A 290 -4.74 2.37 1.15
N ILE A 291 -4.67 1.74 2.32
CA ILE A 291 -5.52 0.58 2.65
C ILE A 291 -6.29 0.89 3.92
N GLY A 292 -7.62 0.92 3.82
CA GLY A 292 -8.52 0.98 4.97
C GLY A 292 -8.91 -0.40 5.46
N MET A 293 -8.78 -0.64 6.76
CA MET A 293 -9.26 -1.82 7.48
C MET A 293 -10.47 -1.51 8.36
#